data_AF-L7VVM1-F1
#
_entry.id   AF-L7VVM1-F1
#
_cell.length_a   1.000
_cell.length_b   1.000
_cell.length_c   1.000
_cell.angle_alpha   90.00
_cell.angle_beta   90.00
_cell.angle_gamma   90.00
#
_symmetry.space_group_name_H-M   'P 1'
#
loop_
_entity.id
_entity.type
_entity.pdbx_description
1 polymer ?
#
loop_
_entity_poly.entity_id
_entity_poly.type
_entity_poly.pdbx_seq_one_letter_code
_entity_poly.pdbx_strand_id
1 'polypeptide(L)' 'MISTLQAWLLVGAGIFNIAIWPRFIVAITKDPRAWTGEAWHSAGTSFLWVHVVLVTAAVSVALVVLFIGISALRS' A
#
# COMPACT_ATOMS: atom_id res chain seq x y z
N MET A 1 24.86 -0.71 -11.09
CA MET A 1 24.08 -0.30 -12.29
C MET A 1 22.79 -1.09 -12.27
N ILE A 2 21.63 -0.43 -12.40
CA ILE A 2 20.34 -1.12 -12.51
C ILE A 2 20.18 -1.55 -13.97
N SER A 3 19.91 -2.82 -14.23
CA SER A 3 19.63 -3.31 -15.58
C SER A 3 18.21 -2.95 -16.01
N THR A 4 17.92 -2.95 -17.31
CA THR A 4 16.57 -2.70 -17.84
C THR A 4 15.53 -3.67 -17.26
N LEU A 5 15.90 -4.95 -17.08
CA LEU A 5 15.03 -5.93 -16.42
C LEU A 5 14.75 -5.55 -14.96
N GLN A 6 15.78 -5.17 -14.20
CA GLN A 6 15.60 -4.74 -12.81
C GLN A 6 14.72 -3.49 -12.71
N ALA A 7 14.89 -2.52 -13.62
CA ALA A 7 14.05 -1.33 -13.65
C ALA A 7 12.57 -1.67 -13.89
N TRP A 8 12.27 -2.55 -14.85
CA TRP A 8 10.90 -3.02 -15.08
C TRP A 8 10.34 -3.81 -13.90
N LEU A 9 11.14 -4.63 -13.21
CA LEU A 9 10.71 -5.32 -12.00
C LEU A 9 10.34 -4.33 -10.89
N LEU A 10 11.10 -3.26 -10.71
CA LEU A 10 10.78 -2.21 -9.73
C LEU A 10 9.49 -1.47 -10.09
N VAL A 11 9.29 -1.13 -11.36
CA VAL A 11 8.04 -0.52 -11.84
C VAL A 11 6.85 -1.44 -11.58
N GLY A 12 6.96 -2.70 -11.98
CA GLY A 12 5.92 -3.71 -11.76
C GLY A 12 5.60 -3.90 -10.28
N ALA A 13 6.61 -4.01 -9.43
CA ALA A 13 6.45 -4.13 -7.98
C ALA A 13 5.76 -2.91 -7.36
N GLY A 14 6.14 -1.70 -7.78
CA GLY A 14 5.51 -0.46 -7.34
C GLY A 14 4.02 -0.41 -7.72
N ILE A 15 3.70 -0.67 -8.99
CA ILE A 15 2.31 -0.70 -9.50
C ILE A 15 1.48 -1.76 -8.76
N PHE A 16 2.02 -2.97 -8.60
CA PHE A 16 1.34 -4.06 -7.89
C PHE A 16 0.97 -3.63 -6.47
N ASN A 17 1.92 -3.08 -5.71
CA ASN A 17 1.65 -2.65 -4.33
C ASN A 17 0.64 -1.51 -4.26
N ILE A 18 0.76 -0.49 -5.12
CA ILE A 18 -0.20 0.62 -5.19
C ILE A 18 -1.62 0.12 -5.52
N ALA A 19 -1.75 -0.94 -6.33
CA ALA A 19 -3.06 -1.49 -6.70
C ALA A 19 -3.68 -2.37 -5.60
N ILE A 20 -2.85 -3.11 -4.84
CA ILE A 20 -3.33 -4.08 -3.84
C ILE A 20 -3.70 -3.41 -2.52
N TRP A 21 -2.84 -2.55 -1.99
CA TRP A 21 -3.01 -2.00 -0.64
C TRP A 21 -4.31 -1.18 -0.43
N PRO A 22 -4.80 -0.38 -1.40
CA PRO A 22 -6.09 0.29 -1.29
C PRO A 22 -7.26 -0.70 -1.17
N ARG A 23 -7.22 -1.84 -1.89
CA ARG A 23 -8.26 -2.87 -1.74
C ARG A 23 -8.17 -3.55 -0.39
N PHE A 24 -6.95 -3.75 0.11
CA PHE A 24 -6.74 -4.35 1.43
C PHE A 24 -7.33 -3.48 2.54
N ILE A 25 -7.10 -2.16 2.54
CA ILE A 25 -7.69 -1.28 3.57
C ILE A 25 -9.22 -1.23 3.49
N VAL A 26 -9.79 -1.33 2.29
CA VAL A 26 -11.25 -1.48 2.12
C VAL A 26 -11.76 -2.79 2.72
N ALA A 27 -11.01 -3.89 2.61
CA ALA A 27 -11.37 -5.14 3.26
C ALA A 27 -11.30 -5.03 4.79
N ILE A 28 -10.26 -4.36 5.32
CA ILE A 28 -10.11 -4.13 6.76
C ILE A 28 -11.26 -3.31 7.33
N THR A 29 -11.69 -2.24 6.65
CA THR A 29 -12.80 -1.40 7.13
C THR A 29 -14.15 -2.13 7.16
N LYS A 30 -14.27 -3.28 6.47
CA LYS A 30 -15.45 -4.15 6.49
C LYS A 30 -15.35 -5.30 7.52
N ASP A 31 -14.19 -5.48 8.16
CA ASP A 31 -14.00 -6.50 9.18
C ASP A 31 -14.74 -6.11 10.47
N PRO A 32 -15.50 -7.02 11.10
CA PRO A 32 -16.22 -6.73 12.34
C PRO A 32 -15.34 -6.23 13.49
N ARG A 33 -14.03 -6.52 13.47
CA ARG A 33 -13.08 -6.08 14.50
C ARG A 33 -12.59 -4.66 14.31
N ALA A 34 -12.79 -4.05 13.14
CA ALA A 34 -12.23 -2.73 12.82
C ALA A 34 -12.86 -1.58 13.63
N TRP A 35 -14.08 -1.77 14.07
CA TRP A 35 -14.88 -0.73 14.70
C TRP A 35 -15.40 -1.20 16.05
N THR A 36 -15.57 -0.27 16.99
CA THR A 36 -16.18 -0.58 18.29
C THR A 36 -17.70 -0.76 18.19
N GLY A 37 -18.30 -0.43 17.05
CA GLY A 37 -19.73 -0.55 16.76
C GLY A 37 -19.98 -0.47 15.25
N GLU A 38 -20.99 0.29 14.84
CA GLU A 38 -21.32 0.48 13.43
C GLU A 38 -20.13 1.05 12.64
N ALA A 39 -19.81 0.43 11.50
CA ALA A 39 -18.70 0.84 10.65
C ALA A 39 -18.89 2.30 10.19
N TRP A 40 -17.82 3.09 10.24
CA TRP A 40 -17.80 4.53 9.88
C TRP A 40 -18.60 5.47 10.79
N HIS A 41 -19.39 4.95 11.72
CA HIS A 41 -20.17 5.74 12.69
C HIS A 41 -19.71 5.53 14.15
N SER A 42 -18.66 4.73 14.36
CA SER A 42 -18.09 4.45 15.68
C SER A 42 -16.56 4.57 15.67
N ALA A 43 -15.93 4.45 16.85
CA ALA A 43 -14.48 4.56 16.96
C ALA A 43 -13.76 3.38 16.30
N GLY A 44 -12.64 3.67 15.64
CA GLY A 44 -11.73 2.65 15.12
C GLY A 44 -10.99 1.94 16.27
N THR A 45 -10.92 0.61 16.22
CA THR A 45 -10.14 -0.17 17.19
C THR A 45 -8.65 -0.14 16.85
N SER A 46 -7.80 -0.65 17.75
CA SER A 46 -6.37 -0.86 17.46
C SER A 46 -6.15 -1.76 16.24
N PHE A 47 -7.06 -2.70 15.96
CA PHE A 47 -6.99 -3.53 14.75
C PHE A 47 -7.05 -2.65 13.48
N LEU A 48 -7.99 -1.70 13.39
CA LEU A 48 -8.06 -0.78 12.26
C LEU A 48 -6.81 0.09 12.17
N TRP A 49 -6.41 0.72 13.27
CA TRP A 49 -5.31 1.69 13.26
C TRP A 49 -3.95 1.07 12.91
N VAL A 50 -3.65 -0.13 13.41
CA VAL A 50 -2.42 -0.85 13.01
C VAL A 50 -2.41 -1.09 11.50
N HIS A 51 -3.52 -1.52 10.92
CA HIS A 51 -3.60 -1.76 9.47
C HIS A 51 -3.53 -0.48 8.65
N VAL A 52 -4.13 0.63 9.12
CA VAL A 52 -3.98 1.94 8.48
C VAL A 52 -2.50 2.32 8.42
N VAL A 53 -1.77 2.25 9.53
CA VAL A 53 -0.34 2.58 9.58
C VAL A 53 0.47 1.67 8.64
N LEU A 54 0.23 0.36 8.69
CA LEU A 54 0.93 -0.61 7.83
C LEU A 54 0.66 -0.36 6.34
N VAL A 55 -0.60 -0.09 5.96
CA VAL A 55 -0.98 0.22 4.58
C VAL A 55 -0.34 1.53 4.12
N THR A 56 -0.38 2.59 4.93
CA THR A 56 0.25 3.86 4.60
C THR A 56 1.74 3.68 4.38
N ALA A 57 2.43 3.00 5.29
CA ALA A 57 3.86 2.72 5.16
C ALA A 57 4.18 1.92 3.89
N ALA A 58 3.41 0.85 3.62
CA ALA A 58 3.60 0.02 2.44
C ALA A 58 3.39 0.79 1.13
N VAL A 59 2.36 1.65 1.06
CA VAL A 59 2.11 2.52 -0.10
C VAL A 59 3.24 3.55 -0.27
N SER A 60 3.72 4.17 0.80
CA SER A 60 4.86 5.09 0.73
C SER A 60 6.11 4.41 0.18
N VAL A 61 6.43 3.20 0.65
CA VAL A 61 7.55 2.40 0.11
C VAL A 61 7.31 2.05 -1.35
N ALA A 62 6.09 1.66 -1.73
CA ALA A 62 5.75 1.35 -3.11
C ALA A 62 5.93 2.54 -4.06
N LEU A 63 5.59 3.76 -3.62
CA LEU A 63 5.81 4.98 -4.39
C LEU A 63 7.30 5.26 -4.59
N VAL A 64 8.13 5.07 -3.56
CA VAL A 64 9.59 5.20 -3.66
C VAL A 64 10.16 4.16 -4.63
N VAL A 65 9.75 2.91 -4.53
CA VAL A 65 10.16 1.82 -5.43
C VAL A 65 9.78 2.13 -6.88
N LEU A 66 8.53 2.57 -7.11
CA LEU A 66 8.07 2.97 -8.45
C LEU A 66 8.87 4.14 -9.00
N PHE A 67 9.13 5.15 -8.17
CA PHE A 67 9.93 6.31 -8.55
C PHE A 67 11.36 5.93 -8.97
N ILE A 68 12.02 5.04 -8.21
CA ILE A 68 13.35 4.53 -8.56
C ILE A 68 13.30 3.76 -9.89
N GLY A 69 12.31 2.89 -10.08
CA GLY A 69 12.14 2.12 -11.31
C GLY A 69 11.95 3.03 -12.54
N ILE A 70 11.05 4.02 -12.45
CA ILE A 70 10.81 4.99 -13.53
C ILE A 70 12.07 5.82 -13.81
N SER A 71 12.78 6.26 -12.77
CA SER A 71 13.99 7.06 -12.93
C SER A 71 15.09 6.27 -13.64
N ALA A 72 15.26 4.99 -13.30
CA ALA A 72 16.24 4.10 -13.92
C ALA A 72 15.94 3.80 -15.41
N LEU A 73 14.68 3.87 -15.85
CA LEU A 73 14.31 3.72 -17.27
C LEU A 73 14.62 4.97 -18.11
N ARG A 74 14.84 6.12 -17.47
CA ARG A 74 15.07 7.42 -18.13
C ARG A 74 16.55 7.81 -18.20
N SER A 75 17.40 7.10 -17.45
CA SER A 75 18.85 7.28 -17.37
C SER A 75 19.58 6.28 -18.25
#